data_AF-A0A351RVS6-F1
#
_entry.id   AF-A0A351RVS6-F1
#
_cell.length_a   1.000
_cell.length_b   1.000
_cell.length_c   1.000
_cell.angle_alpha   90.00
_cell.angle_beta   90.00
_cell.angle_gamma   90.00
#
_symmetry.space_group_name_H-M   'P 1'
#
loop_
_entity.id
_entity.type
_entity.pdbx_description
1 polymer ?
#
loop_
_entity_poly.entity_id
_entity_poly.type
_entity_poly.pdbx_seq_one_letter_code
_entity_poly.pdbx_strand_id
1 'polypeptide(L)'
;MKRILLCVIMVSVLMGCAVTTKSIYPGTGITFDLSEDGVQILGKVIACQGGYCINDETGRAEWPLSLVTPPPASTYQAALRKKAAKIYNVPEGQIILGEIDVGFYTEIVGTIRGWTATSIVGRKMIKSFIDNN
;
A
#
# COMPACT_ATOMS: atom_id res chain seq x y z
N MET A 1 41.48 25.49 -4.86
CA MET A 1 40.02 25.62 -4.59
C MET A 1 39.09 25.26 -5.75
N LYS A 2 39.54 25.10 -7.02
CA LYS A 2 38.68 24.66 -8.13
C LYS A 2 38.37 23.15 -8.20
N ARG A 3 39.18 22.30 -7.55
CA ARG A 3 39.05 20.83 -7.63
C ARG A 3 38.04 20.23 -6.65
N ILE A 4 37.77 20.89 -5.53
CA ILE A 4 36.82 20.43 -4.50
C ILE A 4 35.37 20.65 -4.97
N LEU A 5 35.13 21.74 -5.72
CA LEU A 5 33.81 22.08 -6.25
C LEU A 5 33.30 21.06 -7.29
N LEU A 6 34.22 20.39 -8.01
CA LEU A 6 33.89 19.40 -9.04
C LEU A 6 33.39 18.08 -8.42
N CYS A 7 33.89 17.68 -7.25
CA CYS A 7 33.44 16.46 -6.58
C CYS A 7 32.03 16.60 -5.98
N VAL A 8 31.65 17.80 -5.51
CA VAL A 8 30.32 18.03 -4.93
C VAL A 8 29.22 17.98 -6.00
N ILE A 9 29.49 18.49 -7.20
CA ILE A 9 28.53 18.47 -8.31
C ILE A 9 28.33 17.05 -8.87
N MET A 10 29.36 16.20 -8.79
CA MET A 10 29.31 14.83 -9.31
C MET A 10 28.48 13.86 -8.43
N VAL A 11 28.30 14.16 -7.13
CA VAL A 11 27.48 13.32 -6.23
C VAL A 11 25.99 13.64 -6.35
N SER A 12 25.61 14.85 -6.75
CA SER A 12 24.20 15.27 -6.89
C SER A 12 23.45 14.65 -8.08
N VAL A 13 24.13 13.96 -9.00
CA VAL A 13 23.50 13.39 -10.21
C VAL A 13 23.09 11.92 -10.03
N LEU A 14 23.40 11.30 -8.88
CA LEU A 14 22.96 9.93 -8.56
C LEU A 14 21.62 9.86 -7.80
N MET A 15 20.82 10.93 -7.85
CA MET A 15 19.37 10.80 -7.60
C MET A 15 18.76 10.09 -8.82
N GLY A 16 18.95 8.77 -8.88
CA GLY A 16 18.28 7.91 -9.83
C GLY A 16 16.78 8.16 -9.75
N CYS A 17 16.21 8.60 -10.86
CA CYS A 17 14.77 8.70 -11.03
C CYS A 17 14.18 7.30 -10.87
N ALA A 18 13.79 6.92 -9.64
CA ALA A 18 12.92 5.78 -9.44
C ALA A 18 11.58 6.14 -10.11
N VAL A 19 11.36 5.60 -11.30
CA VAL A 19 10.12 5.83 -12.04
C VAL A 19 9.00 5.17 -11.23
N THR A 20 8.23 5.99 -10.54
CA THR A 20 7.10 5.50 -9.75
C THR A 20 5.88 5.45 -10.64
N THR A 21 5.51 4.26 -11.12
CA THR A 21 4.26 4.09 -11.88
C THR A 21 3.10 3.95 -10.90
N LYS A 22 2.00 4.65 -11.12
CA LYS A 22 0.78 4.56 -10.30
C LYS A 22 -0.33 3.78 -11.01
N SER A 23 -1.13 3.06 -10.24
CA SER A 23 -2.32 2.33 -10.73
C SER A 23 -3.41 2.34 -9.68
N ILE A 24 -4.66 2.38 -10.13
CA ILE A 24 -5.84 2.42 -9.28
C ILE A 24 -6.61 1.11 -9.46
N TYR A 25 -6.99 0.48 -8.35
CA TYR A 25 -7.75 -0.77 -8.33
C TYR A 25 -9.02 -0.62 -7.49
N PRO A 26 -10.12 -1.30 -7.88
CA PRO A 26 -11.31 -1.34 -7.05
C PRO A 26 -11.02 -2.05 -5.72
N GLY A 27 -11.62 -1.53 -4.65
CA GLY A 27 -11.63 -2.15 -3.34
C GLY A 27 -12.56 -3.36 -3.26
N THR A 28 -13.08 -3.65 -2.06
CA THR A 28 -13.91 -4.85 -1.82
C THR A 28 -15.32 -4.54 -1.32
N GLY A 29 -15.75 -3.26 -1.34
CA GLY A 29 -17.14 -2.86 -1.13
C GLY A 29 -17.99 -3.13 -2.38
N ILE A 30 -19.27 -3.47 -2.18
CA ILE A 30 -20.21 -3.83 -3.28
C ILE A 30 -20.83 -2.58 -3.92
N THR A 31 -20.71 -1.44 -3.24
CA THR A 31 -21.14 -0.09 -3.63
C THR A 31 -20.14 0.85 -2.94
N PHE A 32 -19.36 1.61 -3.72
CA PHE A 32 -18.12 2.24 -3.25
C PHE A 32 -18.35 3.64 -2.67
N ASP A 33 -19.32 3.76 -1.78
CA ASP A 33 -19.35 4.86 -0.83
C ASP A 33 -19.12 4.28 0.57
N LEU A 34 -17.92 4.51 1.12
CA LEU A 34 -17.61 4.13 2.50
C LEU A 34 -18.47 4.90 3.52
N SER A 35 -19.27 5.86 3.07
CA SER A 35 -20.29 6.58 3.82
C SER A 35 -21.64 5.86 3.86
N GLU A 36 -21.79 4.69 3.23
CA GLU A 36 -23.02 3.91 3.27
C GLU A 36 -23.37 3.42 4.68
N ASP A 37 -24.67 3.35 4.95
CA ASP A 37 -25.22 2.86 6.21
C ASP A 37 -24.68 1.45 6.54
N GLY A 38 -24.01 1.34 7.68
CA GLY A 38 -23.44 0.09 8.17
C GLY A 38 -21.93 -0.11 7.91
N VAL A 39 -21.23 0.89 7.39
CA VAL A 39 -19.76 0.92 7.35
C VAL A 39 -19.23 2.00 8.28
N GLN A 40 -18.37 1.63 9.23
CA GLN A 40 -17.63 2.57 10.07
C GLN A 40 -16.27 2.86 9.43
N ILE A 41 -16.00 4.11 9.05
CA ILE A 41 -14.67 4.50 8.53
C ILE A 41 -13.63 4.41 9.65
N LEU A 42 -12.54 3.68 9.40
CA LEU A 42 -11.43 3.51 10.35
C LEU A 42 -10.27 4.46 10.05
N GLY A 43 -9.96 4.68 8.76
CA GLY A 43 -8.92 5.60 8.32
C GLY A 43 -8.04 5.07 7.21
N LYS A 44 -6.97 5.80 6.90
CA LYS A 44 -6.02 5.46 5.83
C LYS A 44 -5.06 4.34 6.27
N VAL A 45 -4.78 3.40 5.37
CA VAL A 45 -3.80 2.33 5.57
C VAL A 45 -2.84 2.29 4.39
N ILE A 46 -1.57 2.05 4.69
CA ILE A 46 -0.50 1.88 3.71
C ILE A 46 0.15 0.51 3.95
N ALA A 47 0.22 -0.28 2.88
CA ALA A 47 0.96 -1.53 2.84
C ALA A 47 2.06 -1.41 1.78
N CYS A 48 3.21 -2.03 2.01
CA CYS A 48 4.27 -2.10 1.03
C CYS A 48 4.90 -3.48 1.04
N GLN A 49 5.63 -3.79 -0.03
CA GLN A 49 6.47 -4.97 -0.11
C GLN A 49 7.67 -4.73 -1.01
N GLY A 50 8.80 -5.30 -0.64
CA GLY A 50 10.02 -5.31 -1.44
C GLY A 50 10.92 -4.10 -1.22
N GLY A 51 11.66 -3.75 -2.26
CA GLY A 51 12.61 -2.64 -2.23
C GLY A 51 11.91 -1.36 -1.78
N TYR A 52 12.59 -0.60 -0.92
CA TYR A 52 12.09 0.64 -0.30
C TYR A 52 10.96 0.44 0.74
N CYS A 53 10.52 -0.78 1.02
CA CYS A 53 9.63 -1.08 2.14
C CYS A 53 10.43 -1.40 3.40
N ILE A 54 10.03 -0.85 4.55
CA ILE A 54 10.55 -1.22 5.86
C ILE A 54 9.56 -2.18 6.50
N ASN A 55 10.04 -3.35 6.90
CA ASN A 55 9.22 -4.33 7.57
C ASN A 55 8.93 -3.88 9.01
N ASP A 56 7.65 -3.68 9.35
CA ASP A 56 7.24 -3.21 10.69
C ASP A 56 7.69 -4.10 11.85
N GLU A 57 7.89 -5.39 11.62
CA GLU A 57 8.18 -6.37 12.69
C GLU A 57 9.67 -6.42 12.99
N THR A 58 10.50 -6.26 11.96
CA THR A 58 11.96 -6.36 12.07
C THR A 58 12.67 -4.99 12.03
N GLY A 59 11.98 -3.94 11.60
CA GLY A 59 12.54 -2.61 11.33
C GLY A 59 13.55 -2.59 10.18
N ARG A 60 13.71 -3.70 9.44
CA ARG A 60 14.68 -3.83 8.35
C ARG A 60 14.04 -3.54 7.01
N ALA A 61 14.84 -3.02 6.08
CA ALA A 61 14.45 -2.91 4.69
C ALA A 61 14.21 -4.31 4.11
N GLU A 62 13.12 -4.47 3.37
CA GLU A 62 12.82 -5.71 2.67
C GLU A 62 13.70 -5.87 1.42
N TRP A 63 13.95 -7.13 1.05
CA TRP A 63 14.68 -7.44 -0.17
C TRP A 63 13.91 -6.97 -1.41
N PRO A 64 14.58 -6.36 -2.41
CA PRO A 64 13.95 -6.01 -3.66
C PRO A 64 13.30 -7.21 -4.35
N LEU A 65 12.10 -6.98 -4.89
CA LEU A 65 11.43 -7.91 -5.76
C LEU A 65 12.15 -7.99 -7.12
N SER A 66 11.79 -9.00 -7.90
CA SER A 66 12.25 -9.15 -9.28
C SER A 66 11.08 -9.58 -10.17
N LEU A 67 10.01 -8.80 -10.15
CA LEU A 67 8.79 -9.11 -10.89
C LEU A 67 8.79 -8.43 -12.25
N VAL A 68 8.43 -9.17 -13.29
CA VAL A 68 8.30 -8.66 -14.67
C VAL A 68 6.90 -8.11 -14.96
N THR A 69 5.93 -8.42 -14.10
CA THR A 69 4.54 -7.96 -14.19
C THR A 69 4.05 -7.51 -12.81
N PRO A 70 3.16 -6.50 -12.75
CA PRO A 70 2.51 -6.13 -11.51
C PRO A 70 1.78 -7.32 -10.87
N PRO A 71 1.88 -7.50 -9.55
CA PRO A 71 1.00 -8.42 -8.83
C PRO A 71 -0.49 -8.15 -9.11
N PRO A 72 -1.35 -9.17 -8.99
CA PRO A 72 -2.79 -9.00 -9.13
C PRO A 72 -3.36 -8.11 -8.00
N ALA A 73 -4.51 -7.49 -8.25
CA ALA A 73 -5.18 -6.61 -7.28
C ALA A 73 -5.44 -7.29 -5.92
N SER A 74 -5.70 -8.60 -5.92
CA SER A 74 -5.92 -9.41 -4.72
C SER A 74 -4.71 -9.41 -3.77
N THR A 75 -3.49 -9.27 -4.30
CA THR A 75 -2.27 -9.17 -3.49
C THR A 75 -2.27 -7.88 -2.65
N TYR A 76 -2.60 -6.74 -3.27
CA TYR A 76 -2.68 -5.47 -2.56
C TYR A 76 -3.83 -5.44 -1.56
N GLN A 77 -5.00 -6.00 -1.95
CA GLN A 77 -6.15 -6.12 -1.06
C GLN A 77 -5.83 -6.95 0.19
N ALA A 78 -5.19 -8.10 0.03
CA ALA A 78 -4.80 -8.96 1.15
C ALA A 78 -3.80 -8.25 2.08
N ALA A 79 -2.79 -7.59 1.51
CA ALA A 79 -1.79 -6.86 2.30
C ALA A 79 -2.41 -5.69 3.09
N LEU A 80 -3.28 -4.91 2.46
CA LEU A 80 -4.01 -3.82 3.11
C LEU A 80 -4.94 -4.33 4.21
N ARG A 81 -5.68 -5.42 3.99
CA ARG A 81 -6.55 -6.03 5.01
C ARG A 81 -5.76 -6.50 6.21
N LYS A 82 -4.67 -7.25 5.99
CA LYS A 82 -3.81 -7.74 7.07
C LYS A 82 -3.22 -6.59 7.88
N LYS A 83 -2.75 -5.53 7.21
CA LYS A 83 -2.23 -4.33 7.86
C LYS A 83 -3.32 -3.59 8.65
N ALA A 84 -4.50 -3.40 8.07
CA ALA A 84 -5.63 -2.74 8.70
C ALA A 84 -6.14 -3.52 9.93
N ALA A 85 -6.23 -4.84 9.82
CA ALA A 85 -6.63 -5.72 10.91
C ALA A 85 -5.69 -5.57 12.11
N LYS A 86 -4.37 -5.47 11.87
CA LYS A 86 -3.36 -5.23 12.90
C LYS A 86 -3.47 -3.82 13.51
N ILE A 87 -3.61 -2.78 12.69
CA ILE A 87 -3.66 -1.37 13.15
C ILE A 87 -4.93 -1.10 13.97
N TYR A 88 -6.07 -1.57 13.49
CA TYR A 88 -7.38 -1.24 14.08
C TYR A 88 -7.95 -2.35 14.97
N ASN A 89 -7.25 -3.47 15.11
CA ASN A 89 -7.69 -4.65 15.88
C ASN A 89 -9.09 -5.15 15.45
N VAL A 90 -9.29 -5.29 14.14
CA VAL A 90 -10.55 -5.74 13.53
C VAL A 90 -10.28 -7.01 12.71
N PRO A 91 -11.16 -8.04 12.75
CA PRO A 91 -10.98 -9.23 11.93
C PRO A 91 -10.92 -8.89 10.44
N GLU A 92 -10.02 -9.51 9.67
CA GLU A 92 -9.84 -9.23 8.23
C GLU A 92 -11.15 -9.34 7.43
N GLY A 93 -12.05 -10.26 7.78
CA GLY A 93 -13.36 -10.41 7.13
C GLY A 93 -14.36 -9.28 7.38
N GLN A 94 -14.11 -8.42 8.38
CA GLN A 94 -14.90 -7.21 8.63
C GLN A 94 -14.29 -5.96 7.96
N ILE A 95 -13.07 -6.07 7.41
CA ILE A 95 -12.38 -4.97 6.76
C ILE A 95 -12.94 -4.76 5.35
N ILE A 96 -13.41 -3.54 5.10
CA ILE A 96 -13.81 -3.06 3.78
C ILE A 96 -12.75 -2.09 3.28
N LEU A 97 -12.24 -2.33 2.08
CA LEU A 97 -11.30 -1.43 1.41
C LEU A 97 -12.07 -0.54 0.44
N GLY A 98 -11.79 0.76 0.46
CA GLY A 98 -12.16 1.69 -0.61
C GLY A 98 -11.25 1.51 -1.82
N GLU A 99 -11.15 2.56 -2.65
CA GLU A 99 -10.22 2.59 -3.78
C GLU A 99 -8.77 2.33 -3.30
N ILE A 100 -8.01 1.59 -4.12
CA ILE A 100 -6.64 1.21 -3.80
C ILE A 100 -5.68 1.88 -4.79
N ASP A 101 -4.90 2.82 -4.27
CA ASP A 101 -3.80 3.47 -4.97
C ASP A 101 -2.53 2.64 -4.81
N VAL A 102 -1.97 2.16 -5.92
CA VAL A 102 -0.72 1.39 -5.93
C VAL A 102 0.37 2.17 -6.66
N GLY A 103 1.51 2.35 -6.01
CA GLY A 103 2.76 2.81 -6.59
C GLY A 103 3.75 1.66 -6.77
N PHE A 104 4.42 1.60 -7.91
CA PHE A 104 5.46 0.62 -8.21
C PHE A 104 6.84 1.29 -8.24
N TYR A 105 7.82 0.68 -7.59
CA TYR A 105 9.22 1.02 -7.76
C TYR A 105 9.80 0.15 -8.87
N THR A 106 10.03 0.72 -10.05
CA THR A 106 10.57 0.01 -11.20
C THR A 106 12.00 0.43 -11.52
N GLU A 107 12.79 -0.52 -12.01
CA GLU A 107 14.06 -0.21 -12.70
C GLU A 107 13.82 0.16 -14.16
N ILE A 108 14.85 0.71 -14.81
CA ILE A 108 14.84 1.15 -16.22
C ILE A 108 14.38 0.02 -17.16
N VAL A 109 14.66 -1.24 -16.82
CA VAL A 109 14.26 -2.43 -17.60
C VAL A 109 12.81 -2.88 -17.35
N GLY A 110 12.03 -2.12 -16.58
CA GLY A 110 10.62 -2.40 -16.25
C GLY A 110 10.43 -3.44 -15.13
N THR A 111 11.51 -3.98 -14.57
CA THR A 111 11.43 -4.89 -13.42
C THR A 111 10.93 -4.15 -12.18
N ILE A 112 9.86 -4.65 -11.58
CA ILE A 112 9.31 -4.14 -10.33
C ILE A 112 10.17 -4.65 -9.18
N ARG A 113 10.78 -3.71 -8.46
CA ARG A 113 11.61 -3.92 -7.27
C ARG A 113 10.83 -3.80 -5.97
N GLY A 114 9.68 -3.15 -5.99
CA GLY A 114 8.80 -3.04 -4.84
C GLY A 114 7.49 -2.36 -5.21
N TRP A 115 6.55 -2.37 -4.29
CA TRP A 115 5.29 -1.67 -4.45
C TRP A 115 4.79 -1.11 -3.12
N THR A 116 3.92 -0.11 -3.20
CA THR A 116 3.21 0.48 -2.06
C THR A 116 1.75 0.64 -2.44
N ALA A 117 0.85 0.07 -1.65
CA ALA A 117 -0.59 0.18 -1.81
C ALA A 117 -1.17 1.03 -0.67
N THR A 118 -2.13 1.88 -1.00
CA THR A 118 -2.78 2.81 -0.09
C THR A 118 -4.28 2.73 -0.29
N SER A 119 -5.05 2.72 0.81
CA SER A 119 -6.51 2.77 0.72
C SER A 119 -7.10 3.40 1.99
N ILE A 120 -8.32 3.93 1.87
CA ILE A 120 -9.16 4.24 3.02
C ILE A 120 -9.91 2.97 3.41
N VAL A 121 -9.88 2.66 4.70
CA VAL A 121 -10.42 1.43 5.25
C VAL A 121 -11.65 1.73 6.10
N GLY A 122 -12.68 0.91 5.93
CA GLY A 122 -13.85 0.85 6.79
C GLY A 122 -14.01 -0.52 7.45
N ARG A 123 -14.93 -0.57 8.41
CA ARG A 123 -15.38 -1.77 9.10
C ARG A 123 -16.85 -2.01 8.79
N LYS A 124 -17.20 -3.21 8.33
CA LYS A 124 -18.60 -3.63 8.24
C LYS A 124 -19.17 -3.82 9.65
N MET A 125 -20.17 -3.02 9.99
CA MET A 125 -20.95 -3.20 11.21
C MET A 125 -21.85 -4.42 11.00
N ILE A 126 -21.58 -5.50 11.73
CA ILE A 126 -22.53 -6.60 11.80
C ILE A 126 -23.69 -6.04 12.62
N LYS A 127 -24.82 -5.75 11.96
CA LYS A 127 -26.08 -5.48 12.66
C LYS A 127 -26.33 -6.72 13.53
N SER A 128 -26.06 -6.60 14.83
CA SER A 128 -26.42 -7.65 15.77
C SER A 128 -27.93 -7.80 15.66
N PHE A 129 -28.38 -8.98 15.27
CA PHE A 129 -29.76 -9.41 15.31
C PHE A 129 -30.16 -9.53 16.80
N ILE A 130 -30.18 -8.40 17.50
CA ILE A 130 -30.61 -8.20 18.89
C ILE A 130 -31.64 -7.08 18.79
N ASP A 131 -32.77 -7.40 18.20
CA ASP A 131 -34.03 -6.67 18.29
C ASP A 131 -35.08 -7.63 17.73
N ASN A 132 -35.52 -8.55 18.58
CA ASN A 132 -36.86 -9.18 18.59
C ASN A 132 -36.86 -10.24 19.70
N ASN A 133 -36.80 -9.75 20.94
CA ASN A 133 -37.46 -10.38 22.06
C ASN A 133 -38.79 -9.63 22.26
#